data_AF-A0A0F6ADN5-F1
#
_entry.id   AF-A0A0F6ADN5-F1
#
_cell.length_a   1.000
_cell.length_b   1.000
_cell.length_c   1.000
_cell.angle_alpha   90.00
_cell.angle_beta   90.00
_cell.angle_gamma   90.00
#
_symmetry.space_group_name_H-M   'P 1'
#
loop_
_entity.id
_entity.type
_entity.pdbx_description
1 polymer ?
#
loop_
_entity_poly.entity_id
_entity_poly.type
_entity_poly.pdbx_seq_one_letter_code
_entity_poly.pdbx_strand_id
1 'polypeptide(L)' 'MTEKNAEFTVIPPTTKVLCPEKGKGWTLTGITGLDEHTSVMFQGVRYTLPAKLIVEELLPNYLESQKNN' A
#
# COMPACT_ATOMS: atom_id res chain seq x y z
N MET A 1 23.24 14.77 -15.84
CA MET A 1 21.99 14.75 -15.06
C MET A 1 21.80 13.32 -14.60
N THR A 2 22.09 13.03 -13.34
CA THR A 2 22.01 11.66 -12.82
C THR A 2 20.54 11.35 -12.59
N GLU A 3 19.92 10.63 -13.52
CA GLU A 3 18.59 10.06 -13.32
C GLU A 3 18.66 9.20 -12.07
N LYS A 4 18.03 9.65 -10.98
CA LYS A 4 17.71 8.77 -9.86
C LYS A 4 16.90 7.64 -10.49
N ASN A 5 17.46 6.44 -10.51
CA ASN A 5 16.69 5.22 -10.72
C ASN A 5 15.60 5.22 -9.64
N ALA A 6 14.44 5.81 -9.97
CA ALA A 6 13.24 5.64 -9.18
C ALA A 6 12.99 4.15 -9.22
N GLU A 7 13.31 3.48 -8.13
CA GLU A 7 13.04 2.06 -7.95
C GLU A 7 11.53 1.91 -8.15
N PHE A 8 11.14 1.43 -9.34
CA PHE A 8 9.75 1.35 -9.74
C PHE A 8 9.08 0.35 -8.80
N THR A 9 8.42 0.87 -7.76
CA THR A 9 7.67 0.05 -6.83
C THR A 9 6.34 -0.27 -7.49
N VAL A 10 6.29 -1.40 -8.19
CA VAL A 10 5.07 -1.89 -8.82
C VAL A 10 4.34 -2.80 -7.84
N ILE A 11 3.30 -2.26 -7.21
CA ILE A 11 2.38 -3.02 -6.36
C ILE A 11 1.12 -3.35 -7.18
N PRO A 12 0.71 -4.62 -7.29
CA PRO A 12 -0.49 -4.95 -8.03
C PRO A 12 -1.76 -4.43 -7.34
N PRO A 13 -2.88 -4.26 -8.07
CA PRO A 13 -4.18 -4.04 -7.45
C PRO A 13 -4.56 -5.21 -6.56
N THR A 14 -5.50 -5.00 -5.65
CA THR A 14 -5.97 -6.00 -4.65
C THR A 14 -4.87 -6.49 -3.71
N THR A 15 -3.77 -5.75 -3.59
CA THR A 15 -2.70 -6.05 -2.63
C THR A 15 -3.23 -5.85 -1.21
N LYS A 16 -3.07 -6.87 -0.37
CA LYS A 16 -3.50 -6.85 1.02
C LYS A 16 -2.58 -5.97 1.86
N VAL A 17 -3.18 -5.18 2.73
CA VAL A 17 -2.50 -4.25 3.63
C VAL A 17 -3.13 -4.29 5.01
N LEU A 18 -2.41 -3.83 6.02
CA LEU A 18 -2.88 -3.80 7.39
C LEU A 18 -2.71 -2.39 7.97
N CYS A 19 -3.83 -1.79 8.34
CA CYS A 19 -3.85 -0.54 9.09
C CYS A 19 -4.11 -0.84 10.56
N PRO A 20 -3.28 -0.36 11.51
CA PRO A 20 -3.49 -0.59 12.95
C PRO A 20 -4.87 -0.13 13.43
N GLU A 21 -5.37 0.99 12.90
CA GLU A 21 -6.64 1.58 13.30
C GLU A 21 -7.85 0.96 12.59
N LYS A 22 -7.70 0.57 11.31
CA LYS A 22 -8.81 0.15 10.44
C LYS A 22 -8.85 -1.36 10.17
N GLY A 23 -7.81 -2.09 10.57
CA GLY A 23 -7.64 -3.52 10.31
C GLY A 23 -7.17 -3.83 8.89
N LYS A 24 -7.48 -5.05 8.44
CA LYS A 24 -7.08 -5.56 7.12
C LYS A 24 -7.84 -4.83 6.00
N GLY A 25 -7.13 -4.51 4.94
CA GLY A 25 -7.68 -3.89 3.73
C GLY A 25 -6.98 -4.38 2.47
N TRP A 26 -7.38 -3.82 1.34
CA TRP A 26 -6.73 -4.09 0.05
C TRP A 26 -6.76 -2.89 -0.89
N THR A 27 -5.73 -2.74 -1.71
CA THR A 27 -5.69 -1.70 -2.75
C THR A 27 -6.73 -1.99 -3.84
N LEU A 28 -7.34 -0.98 -4.44
CA LEU A 28 -8.26 -1.12 -5.58
C LEU A 28 -7.54 -0.96 -6.92
N THR A 29 -6.46 -0.20 -6.93
CA THR A 29 -5.61 0.05 -8.09
C THR A 29 -4.18 -0.38 -7.78
N GLY A 30 -3.40 -0.62 -8.83
CA GLY A 30 -1.95 -0.81 -8.67
C GLY A 30 -1.27 0.50 -8.27
N ILE A 31 -0.10 0.36 -7.64
CA ILE A 31 0.81 1.47 -7.33
C ILE A 31 2.01 1.33 -8.27
N THR A 32 2.38 2.42 -8.94
CA THR A 32 3.53 2.49 -9.85
C THR A 32 4.52 3.59 -9.46
N GLY A 33 4.12 4.50 -8.55
CA GLY A 33 4.99 5.52 -7.98
C GLY A 33 4.57 5.89 -6.55
N LEU A 34 5.51 6.38 -5.74
CA LEU A 34 5.22 6.73 -4.33
C LEU A 34 4.55 8.11 -4.16
N ASP A 35 4.68 8.98 -5.16
CA ASP A 35 4.14 10.34 -5.16
C ASP A 35 2.66 10.41 -5.59
N GLU A 36 2.04 9.26 -5.87
CA GLU A 36 0.62 9.19 -6.27
C GLU A 36 -0.32 8.90 -5.11
N HIS A 37 -1.62 8.99 -5.37
CA HIS A 37 -2.65 8.55 -4.43
C HIS A 37 -3.31 7.28 -4.95
N THR A 38 -3.59 6.35 -4.05
CA THR A 38 -4.21 5.06 -4.37
C THR A 38 -5.44 4.84 -3.51
N SER A 39 -6.43 4.18 -4.11
CA SER A 39 -7.64 3.81 -3.39
C SER A 39 -7.46 2.49 -2.65
N VAL A 40 -7.85 2.45 -1.39
CA VAL A 40 -7.77 1.28 -0.52
C VAL A 40 -9.13 1.04 0.12
N MET A 41 -9.56 -0.22 0.17
CA MET A 41 -10.76 -0.63 0.89
C MET A 41 -10.40 -1.09 2.29
N PHE A 42 -11.06 -0.51 3.30
CA PHE A 42 -11.04 -1.00 4.67
C PHE A 42 -12.49 -1.20 5.12
N GLN A 43 -12.82 -2.42 5.58
CA GLN A 43 -14.14 -2.74 6.13
C GLN A 43 -15.34 -2.30 5.24
N GLY A 44 -15.17 -2.39 3.91
CA GLY A 44 -16.22 -2.00 2.95
C GLY A 44 -16.27 -0.49 2.63
N VAL A 45 -15.42 0.34 3.23
CA VAL A 45 -15.31 1.77 2.95
C VAL A 45 -14.05 2.05 2.12
N ARG A 46 -14.21 2.86 1.07
CA ARG A 46 -13.11 3.30 0.20
C ARG A 46 -12.42 4.53 0.80
N TYR A 47 -11.10 4.45 0.92
CA TYR A 47 -10.23 5.56 1.32
C TYR A 47 -9.27 5.88 0.18
N THR A 48 -8.95 7.16 0.03
CA THR A 48 -7.88 7.61 -0.86
C THR A 48 -6.69 7.97 0.00
N LEU A 49 -5.58 7.24 -0.16
CA LEU A 49 -4.39 7.38 0.67
C LEU A 49 -3.16 7.63 -0.21
N PRO A 50 -2.13 8.32 0.30
CA PRO A 50 -0.84 8.42 -0.38
C PRO A 50 -0.23 7.03 -0.61
N ALA A 51 0.28 6.77 -1.81
CA ALA A 51 0.93 5.51 -2.15
C ALA A 51 2.11 5.22 -1.23
N LYS A 52 2.90 6.25 -0.91
CA LYS A 52 4.00 6.18 0.06
C LYS A 52 3.58 5.57 1.41
N LEU A 53 2.47 6.02 1.99
CA LEU A 53 1.95 5.48 3.26
C LEU A 53 1.62 3.99 3.15
N ILE A 54 1.01 3.59 2.02
CA ILE A 54 0.62 2.21 1.79
C ILE A 54 1.86 1.30 1.71
N VAL A 55 2.88 1.74 0.97
CA VAL A 55 4.10 0.96 0.73
C VAL A 55 5.02 0.92 1.95
N GLU A 56 5.20 2.05 2.64
CA GLU A 56 6.18 2.16 3.74
C GLU A 56 5.62 1.68 5.08
N GLU A 57 4.30 1.71 5.29
CA GLU A 57 3.69 1.34 6.57
C GLU A 57 2.70 0.18 6.44
N LEU A 58 1.67 0.33 5.62
CA LEU A 58 0.52 -0.59 5.65
C LEU A 58 0.83 -1.97 5.09
N LEU A 59 1.64 -2.05 4.03
CA LEU A 59 2.07 -3.31 3.42
C LEU A 59 3.06 -4.06 4.34
N PRO A 60 4.13 -3.44 4.89
CA PRO A 60 5.00 -4.07 5.88
C PRO A 60 4.24 -4.62 7.09
N ASN A 61 3.30 -3.85 7.64
CA ASN A 61 2.46 -4.31 8.76
C ASN A 61 1.70 -5.59 8.41
N TYR A 62 1.17 -5.70 7.19
CA TYR A 62 0.52 -6.92 6.75
C TYR A 62 1.52 -8.07 6.66
N LEU A 63 2.66 -7.87 6.00
CA LEU A 63 3.70 -8.89 5.84
C LEU A 63 4.24 -9.41 7.17
N GLU A 64 4.47 -8.52 8.14
CA GLU A 64 4.89 -8.88 9.49
C GLU A 64 3.81 -9.67 10.24
N SER A 65 2.54 -9.27 10.12
CA SER A 65 1.42 -10.02 10.71
C SER A 65 1.28 -11.44 10.15
N GLN A 66 1.81 -11.71 8.95
CA GLN A 66 1.83 -13.06 8.36
C GLN A 66 3.04 -13.89 8.80
N LYS A 67 4.12 -13.27 9.28
CA LYS A 67 5.31 -13.98 9.77
C LYS A 67 5.13 -14.48 11.20
N ASN A 68 4.33 -13.77 12.00
CA ASN A 68 4.08 -14.09 13.40
C ASN A 68 2.87 -15.03 13.61
N ASN A 69 2.37 -15.67 12.54
CA ASN A 69 1.17 -16.50 12.54
C ASN A 69 1.42 -17.80 11.78
#